data_AF-A0A958ALB5-F1
#
_entry.id   AF-A0A958ALB5-F1
#
_cell.length_a   1.000
_cell.length_b   1.000
_cell.length_c   1.000
_cell.angle_alpha   90.00
_cell.angle_beta   90.00
_cell.angle_gamma   90.00
#
_symmetry.space_group_name_H-M   'P 1'
#
loop_
_entity.id
_entity.type
_entity.pdbx_description
1 polymer ?
#
loop_
_entity_poly.entity_id
_entity_poly.type
_entity_poly.pdbx_seq_one_letter_code
_entity_poly.pdbx_strand_id
1 'polypeptide(L)' 'MHDPLTHLPNRLYFQERLEGALRAFEADRTEQFAVLFLDLDRFKTINDSLGHLVVDRLLSAIAGRLERCIPPEGMIA' A
#
# COMPACT_ATOMS: atom_id res chain seq x y z
N MET A 1 -5.00 -2.66 11.96
CA MET A 1 -4.23 -1.42 12.23
C MET A 1 -4.11 -0.70 10.90
N HIS A 2 -4.67 0.50 10.74
CA HIS A 2 -4.86 1.13 9.42
C HIS A 2 -4.35 2.57 9.41
N ASP A 3 -3.96 3.05 8.24
CA ASP A 3 -3.70 4.47 7.97
C ASP A 3 -5.04 5.23 7.97
N PRO A 4 -5.18 6.33 8.74
CA PRO A 4 -6.45 7.03 8.90
C PRO A 4 -6.92 7.78 7.64
N LEU A 5 -6.01 8.09 6.71
CA LEU A 5 -6.33 8.84 5.50
C LEU A 5 -6.86 7.92 4.40
N THR A 6 -6.16 6.82 4.16
CA THR A 6 -6.44 5.89 3.06
C THR A 6 -7.25 4.67 3.50
N HIS A 7 -7.31 4.40 4.80
CA HIS A 7 -7.87 3.18 5.41
C HIS A 7 -7.14 1.89 5.02
N LEU A 8 -6.05 2.01 4.27
CA LEU A 8 -5.19 0.89 3.95
C LEU A 8 -4.45 0.41 5.20
N PRO A 9 -4.00 -0.85 5.22
CA PRO A 9 -3.02 -1.31 6.18
C PRO A 9 -1.88 -0.32 6.36
N ASN A 10 -1.51 -0.04 7.60
CA ASN A 10 -0.37 0.84 7.84
C ASN A 10 0.96 0.09 7.67
N ARG A 11 2.06 0.86 7.72
CA ARG A 11 3.42 0.33 7.62
C ARG A 11 3.70 -0.81 8.61
N LEU A 12 3.23 -0.70 9.85
CA LEU A 12 3.49 -1.74 10.86
C LEU A 12 2.84 -3.06 10.47
N TYR A 13 1.56 -3.02 10.08
CA TYR A 13 0.84 -4.22 9.66
C TYR A 13 1.41 -4.83 8.37
N PHE A 14 1.89 -3.99 7.44
CA PHE A 14 2.65 -4.46 6.28
C PHE A 14 3.91 -5.23 6.67
N GLN A 15 4.70 -4.70 7.61
CA GLN A 15 5.92 -5.37 8.08
C GLN A 15 5.60 -6.71 8.73
N GLU A 16 4.57 -6.79 9.57
CA GLU A 16 4.11 -8.04 10.19
C GLU A 16 3.70 -9.08 9.12
N ARG A 17 2.99 -8.64 8.07
CA ARG A 17 2.57 -9.53 6.98
C ARG A 17 3.75 -10.01 6.14
N LEU A 18 4.70 -9.12 5.84
CA LEU A 18 5.92 -9.43 5.09
C LEU A 18 6.79 -10.44 5.84
N GLU A 19 6.97 -10.27 7.15
CA GLU A 19 7.67 -11.26 7.98
C GLU A 19 7.00 -12.63 7.95
N GLY A 20 5.66 -12.65 7.95
CA GLY A 20 4.89 -13.90 7.79
C GLY A 20 5.16 -14.57 6.43
N ALA A 21 5.15 -13.80 5.35
CA ALA A 21 5.44 -14.31 4.00
C ALA A 21 6.88 -14.83 3.86
N LEU A 22 7.85 -14.15 4.46
CA LEU A 22 9.24 -14.60 4.52
C LEU A 22 9.37 -15.94 5.25
N ARG A 23 8.74 -16.09 6.42
CA ARG A 23 8.75 -17.36 7.16
C ARG A 23 8.09 -18.50 6.38
N ALA A 24 7.00 -18.23 5.65
CA ALA A 24 6.35 -19.22 4.81
C ALA A 24 7.27 -19.68 3.67
N PHE A 25 7.92 -18.74 2.98
CA PHE A 25 8.90 -19.04 1.94
C PHE A 25 10.12 -19.81 2.44
N GLU A 26 10.61 -19.51 3.65
CA GLU A 26 11.71 -20.24 4.28
C GLU A 26 11.32 -21.70 4.61
N ALA A 27 10.07 -21.92 5.01
CA ALA A 27 9.54 -23.25 5.31
C ALA A 27 9.22 -24.06 4.04
N ASP A 28 8.69 -23.41 3.00
CA ASP A 28 8.37 -24.02 1.71
C ASP A 28 8.68 -23.03 0.57
N ARG A 29 9.67 -23.37 -0.27
CA ARG A 29 10.10 -22.50 -1.38
C ARG A 29 9.09 -22.39 -2.52
N THR A 30 8.02 -23.18 -2.50
CA THR A 30 6.91 -23.06 -3.45
C THR A 30 5.96 -21.92 -3.09
N GLU A 31 5.94 -21.46 -1.82
CA GLU A 31 5.20 -20.29 -1.34
C GLU A 31 5.94 -19.00 -1.69
N GLN A 32 5.89 -18.62 -2.97
CA GLN A 32 6.56 -17.43 -3.49
C GLN A 32 5.71 -16.17 -3.30
N PHE A 33 6.38 -15.04 -3.10
CA PHE A 33 5.75 -13.73 -3.04
C PHE A 33 6.63 -12.67 -3.71
N ALA A 34 6.02 -11.52 -4.02
CA ALA A 34 6.72 -10.35 -4.53
C ALA A 34 6.27 -9.10 -3.76
N VAL A 35 7.15 -8.11 -3.69
CA VAL A 35 6.84 -6.79 -3.15
C VAL A 35 6.99 -5.77 -4.27
N LEU A 36 5.94 -5.01 -4.51
CA LEU A 36 5.96 -3.89 -5.44
C LEU A 36 5.99 -2.59 -4.65
N PHE A 37 6.95 -1.73 -4.95
CA PHE A 37 7.00 -0.38 -4.40
C PHE A 37 6.50 0.61 -5.46
N LEU A 38 5.54 1.44 -5.09
CA LEU A 38 4.91 2.42 -5.97
C LEU A 38 5.12 3.81 -5.40
N ASP A 39 5.56 4.74 -6.24
CA ASP A 39 5.65 6.16 -5.91
C ASP A 39 4.77 6.97 -6.86
N LEU A 40 4.21 8.08 -6.35
CA LEU A 40 3.35 8.95 -7.13
C LEU A 40 4.16 10.05 -7.80
N ASP A 41 4.26 9.97 -9.13
CA ASP A 41 4.99 10.94 -9.93
C ASP A 41 4.53 12.39 -9.66
N ARG A 42 5.51 13.26 -9.40
CA ARG A 42 5.30 14.71 -9.17
C ARG A 42 4.29 15.03 -8.06
N PHE A 43 4.08 14.12 -7.10
CA PHE A 43 3.12 14.33 -6.00
C PHE A 43 3.37 15.61 -5.20
N LYS A 44 4.64 15.96 -4.96
CA LYS A 44 5.02 17.22 -4.28
C LYS A 44 4.49 18.46 -5.02
N THR A 45 4.58 18.50 -6.34
CA THR A 45 4.08 19.63 -7.15
C THR A 45 2.56 19.78 -6.99
N ILE A 46 1.83 18.67 -6.97
CA ILE A 46 0.38 18.66 -6.73
C ILE A 46 0.07 19.19 -5.33
N ASN A 47 0.79 18.71 -4.32
CA ASN A 47 0.60 19.12 -2.94
C ASN A 47 0.85 20.60 -2.72
N ASP A 48 1.93 21.13 -3.31
CA ASP A 48 2.30 22.54 -3.19
C ASP A 48 1.33 23.46 -3.97
N SER A 49 0.57 22.93 -4.94
CA SER A 49 -0.33 23.72 -5.81
C SER A 49 -1.81 23.69 -5.41
N LEU A 50 -2.28 22.59 -4.80
CA LEU A 50 -3.72 22.36 -4.56
C LEU A 50 -4.13 22.37 -3.08
N GLY A 51 -3.16 22.37 -2.17
CA GLY A 51 -3.40 22.35 -0.73
C GLY A 51 -3.78 20.97 -0.18
N HIS A 52 -3.58 20.79 1.13
CA HIS A 52 -3.62 19.47 1.79
C HIS A 52 -4.96 18.74 1.67
N LEU A 53 -6.10 19.44 1.79
CA LEU A 53 -7.42 18.78 1.72
C LEU A 53 -7.69 18.14 0.34
N VAL A 54 -7.20 18.74 -0.74
CA VAL A 54 -7.35 18.19 -2.09
C VAL A 54 -6.44 16.97 -2.27
N VAL A 55 -5.24 17.03 -1.72
CA VAL A 55 -4.28 15.93 -1.72
C VAL A 55 -4.79 14.73 -0.92
N ASP A 56 -5.39 14.96 0.24
CA ASP A 56 -5.97 13.91 1.06
C ASP A 56 -7.02 13.12 0.27
N ARG A 57 -7.92 13.83 -0.42
CA ARG A 57 -8.92 13.20 -1.29
C ARG A 57 -8.30 12.47 -2.47
N LEU A 58 -7.23 13.01 -3.06
CA LEU A 58 -6.50 12.35 -4.13
C LEU A 58 -5.88 11.04 -3.64
N LEU A 59 -5.23 11.04 -2.48
CA LEU A 59 -4.63 9.84 -1.87
C LEU A 59 -5.69 8.78 -1.57
N SER A 60 -6.81 9.15 -0.94
CA SER A 60 -7.92 8.20 -0.70
C SER A 60 -8.49 7.63 -2.01
N ALA A 61 -8.60 8.45 -3.07
CA ALA A 61 -9.06 7.98 -4.37
C ALA A 61 -8.07 7.05 -5.08
N ILE A 62 -6.76 7.28 -4.91
CA ILE A 62 -5.71 6.41 -5.43
C ILE A 62 -5.73 5.07 -4.68
N ALA A 63 -5.82 5.09 -3.34
CA ALA A 63 -5.94 3.89 -2.52
C ALA A 63 -7.10 2.99 -3.01
N GLY A 64 -8.31 3.54 -3.13
CA GLY A 64 -9.47 2.78 -3.62
C GLY A 64 -9.40 2.36 -5.09
N ARG A 65 -8.51 2.95 -5.90
CA ARG A 65 -8.21 2.45 -7.26
C ARG A 65 -7.27 1.26 -7.18
N LEU A 66 -6.21 1.35 -6.39
CA LEU A 66 -5.22 0.30 -6.27
C LEU A 66 -5.79 -0.95 -5.59
N GLU A 67 -6.67 -0.82 -4.60
CA GLU A 67 -7.40 -1.96 -3.99
C GLU A 67 -8.20 -2.77 -5.02
N ARG A 68 -8.71 -2.12 -6.07
CA ARG A 68 -9.45 -2.80 -7.16
C ARG A 68 -8.55 -3.45 -8.20
N CYS A 69 -7.25 -3.14 -8.17
CA CYS A 69 -6.26 -3.69 -9.10
C CYS A 69 -5.53 -4.91 -8.53
N ILE A 70 -5.68 -5.20 -7.24
CA ILE A 70 -5.04 -6.35 -6.59
C ILE A 70 -6.01 -7.52 -6.45
N PRO A 71 -5.51 -8.77 -6.54
CA PRO A 71 -6.31 -9.96 -6.28
C PRO A 71 -6.64 -10.09 -4.77
N PRO A 72 -7.61 -10.94 -4.38
CA PRO A 72 -8.04 -11.10 -2.98
C PRO A 72 -6.91 -11.51 -2.01
N GLU A 73 -5.91 -12.23 -2.50
CA GLU A 73 -4.74 -12.67 -1.72
C GLU A 73 -3.66 -11.58 -1.64
N GLY A 74 -3.78 -10.56 -2.48
CA GLY A 74 -2.90 -9.41 -2.52
C GLY A 74 -3.13 -8.47 -1.34
N MET A 75 -2.08 -7.72 -1.00
CA MET A 75 -2.14 -6.70 0.02
C MET A 75 -1.59 -5.40 -0.55
N ILE A 76 -2.25 -4.30 -0.20
CA ILE A 76 -1.72 -2.96 -0.37
C ILE A 76 -1.61 -2.30 1.02
N ALA A 77 -0.62 -1.43 1.19
CA ALA A 77 -0.32 -0.70 2.42
C ALA A 77 0.26 0.67 2.09
#